data_AF-A0A7S9LMT6-F1
#
_entry.id   AF-A0A7S9LMT6-F1
#
_cell.length_a   1.000
_cell.length_b   1.000
_cell.length_c   1.000
_cell.angle_alpha   90.00
_cell.angle_beta   90.00
_cell.angle_gamma   90.00
#
_symmetry.space_group_name_H-M   'P 1'
#
loop_
_entity.id
_entity.type
_entity.pdbx_description
1 polymer ?
#
loop_
_entity_poly.entity_id
_entity_poly.type
_entity_poly.pdbx_seq_one_letter_code
_entity_poly.pdbx_strand_id
1 'polypeptide(L)'
;MTREVRKVPANWQHPSDGNFPDGKPRFDPLFSANRFISRAAQWDEDATKWELGEFPEEADDNDRALSFEEWDGPRPNPDDYMPLWPESECTHFMMYELSTEGTPISPAFETLEELATWLADNQVCLYANEPTNYEQWLKVCNGEPVELALTPQR
;
A
#
# COMPACT_ATOMS: atom_id res chain seq x y z
N MET A 1 11.18 -5.99 2.57
CA MET A 1 10.37 -4.79 2.88
C MET A 1 10.08 -4.11 1.56
N THR A 2 8.82 -3.91 1.23
CA THR A 2 8.41 -3.32 -0.06
C THR A 2 7.91 -1.90 0.20
N ARG A 3 8.27 -0.96 -0.68
CA ARG A 3 7.99 0.47 -0.55
C ARG A 3 7.14 0.93 -1.74
N GLU A 4 6.23 1.87 -1.51
CA GLU A 4 5.36 2.42 -2.56
C GLU A 4 5.24 3.94 -2.37
N VAL A 5 5.44 4.71 -3.44
CA VAL A 5 5.03 6.13 -3.47
C VAL A 5 3.58 6.22 -3.86
N ARG A 6 2.79 6.93 -3.05
CA ARG A 6 1.40 7.25 -3.37
C ARG A 6 1.24 8.75 -3.51
N LYS A 7 0.40 9.18 -4.45
CA LYS A 7 -0.03 10.57 -4.55
C LYS A 7 -1.22 10.81 -3.64
N VAL A 8 -1.20 11.92 -2.90
CA VAL A 8 -2.21 12.31 -1.92
C VAL A 8 -2.49 13.82 -2.02
N PRO A 9 -3.63 14.30 -1.53
CA PRO A 9 -3.86 15.73 -1.33
C PRO A 9 -2.81 16.37 -0.42
N ALA A 10 -2.48 17.63 -0.68
CA ALA A 10 -1.49 18.38 0.09
C ALA A 10 -1.79 18.42 1.61
N ASN A 11 -3.07 18.43 1.96
CA ASN A 11 -3.56 18.47 3.34
C ASN A 11 -3.93 17.09 3.89
N TRP A 12 -3.58 16.00 3.20
CA TRP A 12 -3.87 14.65 3.67
C TRP A 12 -3.16 14.36 4.99
N GLN A 13 -3.93 13.85 5.95
CA GLN A 13 -3.42 13.35 7.21
C GLN A 13 -3.86 11.90 7.34
N HIS A 14 -2.86 11.00 7.40
CA HIS A 14 -3.13 9.57 7.51
C HIS A 14 -3.77 9.26 8.87
N PRO A 15 -4.85 8.46 8.92
CA PRO A 15 -5.50 8.09 10.18
C PRO A 15 -4.52 7.39 11.15
N SER A 16 -4.70 7.64 12.44
CA SER A 16 -3.87 7.04 13.48
C SER A 16 -4.65 6.82 14.77
N ASP A 17 -4.50 5.64 15.37
CA ASP A 17 -5.06 5.29 16.67
C ASP A 17 -4.02 5.49 17.79
N GLY A 18 -3.65 6.74 18.04
CA GLY A 18 -2.74 7.14 19.13
C GLY A 18 -1.25 7.02 18.78
N ASN A 19 -0.41 6.86 19.80
CA ASN A 19 1.06 6.87 19.66
C ASN A 19 1.69 5.61 20.25
N PHE A 20 2.81 5.19 19.67
CA PHE A 20 3.71 4.20 20.24
C PHE A 20 4.40 4.75 21.51
N PRO A 21 5.00 3.88 22.36
CA PRO A 21 5.73 4.32 23.55
C PRO A 21 6.91 5.27 23.28
N ASP A 22 7.45 5.26 22.06
CA ASP A 22 8.50 6.19 21.61
C ASP A 22 7.96 7.56 21.17
N GLY A 23 6.65 7.77 21.26
CA GLY A 23 5.95 9.02 20.93
C GLY A 23 5.54 9.15 19.47
N LYS A 24 5.87 8.20 18.59
CA LYS A 24 5.49 8.25 17.18
C LYS A 24 4.01 7.89 16.99
N PRO A 25 3.30 8.49 16.03
CA PRO A 25 1.94 8.11 15.71
C PRO A 25 1.86 6.64 15.26
N ARG A 26 0.84 5.94 15.75
CA ARG A 26 0.47 4.59 15.32
C ARG A 26 -0.57 4.73 14.21
N PHE A 27 -0.09 4.81 12.98
CA PHE A 27 -0.94 4.93 11.81
C PHE A 27 -1.76 3.67 11.55
N ASP A 28 -2.98 3.86 11.08
CA ASP A 28 -3.84 2.77 10.63
C ASP A 28 -3.31 2.24 9.29
N PRO A 29 -3.15 0.93 9.11
CA PRO A 29 -2.71 0.37 7.84
C PRO A 29 -3.80 0.53 6.79
N LEU A 30 -3.52 1.27 5.71
CA LEU A 30 -4.47 1.44 4.60
C LEU A 30 -3.83 1.00 3.29
N PHE A 31 -4.50 0.11 2.57
CA PHE A 31 -4.09 -0.28 1.23
C PHE A 31 -4.29 0.86 0.21
N SER A 32 -3.63 0.79 -0.96
CA SER A 32 -3.82 1.82 -1.98
C SER A 32 -5.23 1.78 -2.57
N ALA A 33 -5.77 2.96 -2.94
CA ALA A 33 -7.11 3.07 -3.50
C ALA A 33 -7.27 2.28 -4.82
N ASN A 34 -6.20 2.17 -5.61
CA ASN A 34 -6.19 1.33 -6.81
C ASN A 34 -6.39 -0.16 -6.49
N ARG A 35 -5.83 -0.64 -5.38
CA ARG A 35 -6.04 -2.03 -4.92
C ARG A 35 -7.50 -2.28 -4.57
N PHE A 36 -8.19 -1.29 -3.98
CA PHE A 36 -9.63 -1.39 -3.72
C PHE A 36 -10.40 -1.56 -5.04
N ILE A 37 -10.20 -0.66 -6.00
CA ILE A 37 -10.90 -0.70 -7.29
C ILE A 37 -10.74 -2.07 -7.95
N SER A 38 -9.50 -2.57 -8.05
CA SER A 38 -9.24 -3.86 -8.70
C SER A 38 -9.82 -5.04 -7.93
N ARG A 39 -9.64 -5.11 -6.60
CA ARG A 39 -10.12 -6.25 -5.80
C ARG A 39 -11.64 -6.27 -5.71
N ALA A 40 -12.27 -5.10 -5.57
CA ALA A 40 -13.72 -4.98 -5.53
C ALA A 40 -14.35 -5.37 -6.88
N ALA A 41 -13.79 -4.90 -8.00
CA ALA A 41 -14.27 -5.28 -9.33
C ALA A 41 -14.12 -6.78 -9.59
N GLN A 42 -12.97 -7.37 -9.22
CA GLN A 42 -12.75 -8.81 -9.34
C GLN A 42 -13.77 -9.60 -8.50
N TRP A 43 -13.98 -9.20 -7.25
CA TRP A 43 -14.96 -9.84 -6.38
C TRP A 43 -16.37 -9.75 -6.95
N ASP A 44 -16.78 -8.57 -7.46
CA ASP A 44 -18.11 -8.38 -8.08
C ASP A 44 -18.28 -9.25 -9.35
N GLU A 45 -17.24 -9.40 -10.16
CA GLU A 45 -17.23 -10.27 -11.34
C GLU A 45 -17.36 -11.75 -10.95
N ASP A 46 -16.59 -12.20 -9.98
CA ASP A 46 -16.58 -13.60 -9.55
C ASP A 46 -17.85 -13.98 -8.79
N ALA A 47 -18.41 -13.05 -8.00
CA ALA A 47 -19.74 -13.20 -7.40
C ALA A 47 -20.82 -13.40 -8.48
N THR A 48 -20.74 -12.64 -9.57
CA THR A 48 -21.68 -12.79 -10.70
C THR A 48 -21.53 -14.16 -11.36
N LYS A 49 -20.31 -14.67 -11.57
CA LYS A 49 -20.07 -16.02 -12.11
C LYS A 49 -20.63 -17.09 -11.19
N TRP A 50 -20.42 -16.94 -9.88
CA TRP A 50 -20.95 -17.86 -8.87
C TRP A 50 -22.48 -17.95 -8.92
N GLU A 51 -23.17 -16.80 -9.02
CA GLU A 51 -24.64 -16.75 -9.17
C GLU A 51 -25.15 -17.40 -10.46
N LEU A 52 -24.34 -17.40 -11.52
CA LEU A 52 -24.63 -18.08 -12.79
C LEU A 52 -24.33 -19.60 -12.75
N GLY A 53 -23.77 -20.10 -11.64
CA GLY A 53 -23.35 -21.49 -11.49
C GLY A 53 -22.03 -21.81 -12.16
N GLU A 54 -21.23 -20.79 -12.50
CA GLU A 54 -19.87 -20.94 -12.99
C GLU A 54 -18.91 -20.96 -11.80
N PHE A 55 -18.53 -22.16 -11.39
CA PHE A 55 -17.67 -22.36 -10.22
C PHE A 55 -16.21 -22.63 -10.63
N PRO A 56 -15.23 -22.18 -9.82
CA PRO A 56 -13.85 -22.59 -9.94
C PRO A 56 -13.68 -24.12 -9.86
N GLU A 57 -12.62 -24.66 -10.46
CA GLU A 57 -12.37 -26.11 -10.49
C GLU A 57 -12.17 -26.68 -9.08
N GLU A 58 -11.60 -25.87 -8.19
CA GLU A 58 -11.33 -26.18 -6.79
C GLU A 58 -12.58 -26.21 -5.90
N ALA A 59 -13.72 -25.68 -6.35
CA ALA A 59 -14.94 -25.65 -5.55
C ALA A 59 -15.67 -27.01 -5.61
N ASP A 60 -15.82 -27.65 -4.44
CA ASP A 60 -16.53 -28.92 -4.31
C ASP A 60 -18.07 -28.73 -4.19
N ASP A 61 -18.84 -29.83 -4.10
CA ASP A 61 -20.30 -29.74 -4.01
C ASP A 61 -20.82 -29.07 -2.72
N ASN A 62 -20.04 -29.10 -1.63
CA ASN A 62 -20.39 -28.38 -0.41
C ASN A 62 -20.11 -26.88 -0.56
N ASP A 63 -18.98 -26.53 -1.18
CA ASP A 63 -18.63 -25.14 -1.48
C ASP A 63 -19.71 -24.49 -2.35
N ARG A 64 -20.16 -25.17 -3.40
CA ARG A 64 -21.21 -24.69 -4.33
C ARG A 64 -22.57 -24.47 -3.67
N ALA A 65 -22.79 -24.98 -2.46
CA ALA A 65 -23.99 -24.73 -1.67
C ALA A 65 -23.90 -23.45 -0.84
N LEU A 66 -22.69 -22.88 -0.69
CA LEU A 66 -22.44 -21.61 0.00
C LEU A 66 -22.75 -20.42 -0.92
N SER A 67 -23.03 -19.28 -0.30
CA SER A 67 -22.93 -18.00 -1.01
C SER A 67 -21.47 -17.71 -1.37
N PHE A 68 -21.24 -16.92 -2.41
CA PHE A 68 -19.88 -16.52 -2.79
C PHE A 68 -19.13 -15.82 -1.64
N GLU A 69 -19.84 -15.01 -0.84
CA GLU A 69 -19.29 -14.34 0.34
C GLU A 69 -18.86 -15.32 1.43
N GLU A 70 -19.56 -16.44 1.61
CA GLU A 70 -19.14 -17.49 2.56
C GLU A 70 -17.94 -18.30 2.05
N TRP A 71 -17.75 -18.38 0.73
CA TRP A 71 -16.67 -19.14 0.09
C TRP A 71 -15.39 -18.32 -0.14
N ASP A 72 -15.46 -17.17 -0.83
CA ASP A 72 -14.30 -16.29 -1.10
C ASP A 72 -14.06 -15.29 0.04
N GLY A 73 -15.06 -15.07 0.89
CA GLY A 73 -15.07 -14.02 1.90
C GLY A 73 -15.85 -12.77 1.46
N PRO A 74 -16.01 -11.80 2.38
CA PRO A 74 -16.78 -10.60 2.14
C PRO A 74 -16.14 -9.73 1.06
N ARG A 75 -16.98 -8.98 0.35
CA ARG A 75 -16.54 -7.92 -0.54
C ARG A 75 -15.58 -6.98 0.20
N PRO A 76 -14.47 -6.53 -0.41
CA PRO A 76 -13.52 -5.63 0.24
C PRO A 76 -14.21 -4.42 0.89
N ASN A 77 -13.85 -4.15 2.14
CA ASN A 77 -14.36 -2.99 2.88
C ASN A 77 -13.60 -1.72 2.45
N PRO A 78 -14.28 -0.65 1.97
CA PRO A 78 -13.64 0.61 1.60
C PRO A 78 -12.78 1.24 2.70
N ASP A 79 -13.12 1.04 3.97
CA ASP A 79 -12.43 1.67 5.11
C ASP A 79 -11.00 1.14 5.32
N ASP A 80 -10.67 -0.02 4.76
CA ASP A 80 -9.31 -0.62 4.81
C ASP A 80 -8.38 -0.04 3.73
N TYR A 81 -8.84 0.96 2.97
CA TYR A 81 -8.14 1.53 1.82
C TYR A 81 -8.05 3.05 1.91
N MET A 82 -7.05 3.59 1.22
CA MET A 82 -6.91 5.02 1.00
C MET A 82 -8.15 5.57 0.26
N PRO A 83 -8.68 6.73 0.67
CA PRO A 83 -9.79 7.36 -0.04
C PRO A 83 -9.48 7.61 -1.52
N LEU A 84 -10.52 7.54 -2.35
CA LEU A 84 -10.43 7.90 -3.75
C LEU A 84 -10.61 9.41 -3.90
N TRP A 85 -9.51 10.11 -4.20
CA TRP A 85 -9.54 11.53 -4.54
C TRP A 85 -9.46 11.74 -6.06
N PRO A 86 -10.00 12.86 -6.56
CA PRO A 86 -9.71 13.30 -7.93
C PRO A 86 -8.21 13.47 -8.15
N GLU A 87 -7.71 13.04 -9.31
CA GLU A 87 -6.28 13.16 -9.66
C GLU A 87 -5.78 14.61 -9.56
N SER A 88 -6.64 15.59 -9.84
CA SER A 88 -6.33 17.02 -9.73
C SER A 88 -6.05 17.49 -8.30
N GLU A 89 -6.53 16.76 -7.29
CA GLU A 89 -6.29 17.08 -5.87
C GLU A 89 -5.02 16.39 -5.35
N CYS A 90 -4.61 15.27 -5.96
CA CYS A 90 -3.46 14.46 -5.59
C CYS A 90 -2.12 15.07 -6.03
N THR A 91 -1.75 16.20 -5.42
CA THR A 91 -0.56 16.99 -5.81
C THR A 91 0.71 16.63 -5.05
N HIS A 92 0.62 15.90 -3.93
CA HIS A 92 1.78 15.59 -3.09
C HIS A 92 2.11 14.10 -3.09
N PHE A 93 3.36 13.77 -2.79
CA PHE A 93 3.91 12.43 -2.73
C PHE A 93 4.21 12.03 -1.29
N MET A 94 3.87 10.79 -0.94
CA MET A 94 4.15 10.23 0.38
C MET A 94 4.64 8.79 0.20
N MET A 95 5.62 8.40 1.00
CA MET A 95 6.19 7.06 0.98
C MET A 95 5.47 6.15 1.97
N TYR A 96 5.14 4.95 1.50
CA TYR A 96 4.43 3.94 2.26
C TYR A 96 5.24 2.65 2.39
N GLU A 97 5.08 1.99 3.54
CA GLU A 97 5.57 0.63 3.76
C GLU A 97 4.46 -0.38 3.50
N LEU A 98 4.72 -1.36 2.63
CA LEU A 98 3.74 -2.40 2.29
C LEU A 98 3.84 -3.64 3.20
N SER A 99 4.95 -3.84 3.92
CA SER A 99 5.04 -4.92 4.90
C SER A 99 4.11 -4.72 6.09
N THR A 100 3.74 -3.48 6.38
CA THR A 100 2.72 -3.08 7.35
C THR A 100 1.41 -2.70 6.67
N GLU A 101 1.15 -3.28 5.48
CA GLU A 101 -0.13 -3.12 4.77
C GLU A 101 -0.45 -1.66 4.36
N GLY A 102 0.56 -0.78 4.33
CA GLY A 102 0.41 0.59 3.84
C GLY A 102 0.39 1.65 4.94
N THR A 103 1.28 1.54 5.94
CA THR A 103 1.53 2.67 6.85
C THR A 103 2.49 3.66 6.22
N PRO A 104 2.25 4.97 6.33
CA PRO A 104 3.17 5.97 5.83
C PRO A 104 4.46 5.98 6.64
N ILE A 105 5.58 6.25 5.97
CA ILE A 105 6.90 6.41 6.59
C ILE A 105 7.47 7.81 6.41
N SER A 106 6.81 8.66 5.63
CA SER A 106 7.18 10.06 5.40
C SER A 106 5.96 10.96 5.51
N PRO A 107 6.15 12.27 5.73
CA PRO A 107 5.14 13.28 5.41
C PRO A 107 4.83 13.35 3.90
N ALA A 108 3.86 14.19 3.55
CA ALA A 108 3.55 14.53 2.17
C ALA A 108 4.46 15.67 1.67
N PHE A 109 5.02 15.52 0.46
CA PHE A 109 5.92 16.50 -0.18
C PHE A 109 5.43 16.86 -1.58
N GLU A 110 5.72 18.07 -2.05
CA GLU A 110 5.29 18.53 -3.37
C GLU A 110 6.10 17.84 -4.49
N THR A 111 7.34 17.46 -4.21
CA THR A 111 8.26 16.84 -5.18
C THR A 111 8.82 15.50 -4.71
N LEU A 112 9.21 14.66 -5.66
CA LEU A 112 9.87 13.37 -5.36
C LEU A 112 11.28 13.58 -4.78
N GLU A 113 11.95 14.67 -5.18
CA GLU A 113 13.25 15.06 -4.67
C GLU A 113 13.19 15.41 -3.18
N GLU A 114 12.21 16.23 -2.76
CA GLU A 114 12.02 16.54 -1.33
C GLU A 114 11.72 15.28 -0.52
N LEU A 115 10.88 14.39 -1.06
CA LEU A 115 10.61 13.10 -0.44
C LEU A 115 11.89 12.28 -0.30
N ALA A 116 12.68 12.15 -1.36
CA ALA A 116 13.92 11.39 -1.35
C ALA A 116 14.98 11.98 -0.40
N THR A 117 15.10 13.32 -0.35
CA THR A 117 15.98 14.02 0.59
C THR A 117 15.55 13.72 2.02
N TRP A 118 14.27 13.86 2.34
CA TRP A 118 13.77 13.59 3.69
C TRP A 118 14.02 12.14 4.12
N LEU A 119 13.78 11.17 3.23
CA LEU A 119 14.00 9.75 3.51
C LEU A 119 15.48 9.44 3.79
N ALA A 120 16.39 10.07 3.05
CA ALA A 120 17.83 9.94 3.26
C ALA A 120 18.29 10.59 4.57
N ASP A 121 17.83 11.81 4.85
CA ASP A 121 18.20 12.58 6.05
C ASP A 121 17.69 11.92 7.34
N ASN A 122 16.54 11.26 7.28
CA ASN A 122 15.96 10.50 8.40
C ASN A 122 16.48 9.05 8.48
N GLN A 123 17.48 8.70 7.66
CA GLN A 123 18.10 7.37 7.62
C GLN A 123 17.09 6.22 7.45
N VAL A 124 16.02 6.46 6.69
CA VAL A 124 15.03 5.42 6.40
C VAL A 124 15.70 4.33 5.56
N CYS A 125 15.56 3.09 6.01
CA CYS A 125 16.17 1.95 5.36
C CYS A 125 15.21 1.32 4.34
N LEU A 126 15.66 1.16 3.11
CA LEU A 126 14.91 0.42 2.09
C LEU A 126 14.92 -1.09 2.37
N TYR A 127 16.05 -1.60 2.85
CA TYR A 127 16.24 -3.01 3.18
C TYR A 127 17.20 -3.15 4.37
N ALA A 128 16.86 -4.07 5.30
CA ALA A 128 17.63 -4.31 6.52
C ALA A 128 17.95 -3.01 7.30
N ASN A 129 19.11 -2.96 7.95
CA ASN A 129 19.57 -1.80 8.75
C ASN A 129 20.61 -0.95 7.98
N GLU A 130 20.64 -1.02 6.65
CA GLU A 130 21.56 -0.22 5.85
C GLU A 130 20.89 1.08 5.37
N PRO A 131 21.39 2.26 5.78
CA PRO A 131 20.84 3.54 5.35
C PRO A 131 20.90 3.68 3.83
N THR A 132 19.78 4.05 3.23
CA THR A 132 19.67 4.28 1.78
C THR A 132 19.93 5.75 1.48
N ASN A 133 20.80 6.03 0.51
CA ASN A 133 21.17 7.41 0.17
C ASN A 133 20.12 8.10 -0.72
N TYR A 134 20.27 9.42 -0.90
CA TYR A 134 19.38 10.24 -1.72
C TYR A 134 19.17 9.70 -3.14
N GLU A 135 20.25 9.33 -3.85
CA GLU A 135 20.16 8.88 -5.25
C GLU A 135 19.38 7.57 -5.36
N GLN A 136 19.58 6.65 -4.41
CA GLN A 136 18.82 5.41 -4.31
C GLN A 136 17.36 5.69 -3.99
N TRP A 137 17.06 6.59 -3.06
CA TRP A 137 15.68 6.97 -2.75
C TRP A 137 14.99 7.66 -3.92
N LEU A 138 15.68 8.52 -4.66
CA LEU A 138 15.12 9.18 -5.83
C LEU A 138 14.75 8.16 -6.91
N LYS A 139 15.58 7.15 -7.16
CA LYS A 139 15.24 6.04 -8.06
C LYS A 139 13.98 5.32 -7.63
N VAL A 140 13.89 4.97 -6.35
CA VAL A 140 12.71 4.29 -5.78
C VAL A 140 11.46 5.15 -5.92
N CYS A 141 11.58 6.45 -5.63
CA CYS A 141 10.49 7.39 -5.75
C CYS A 141 9.99 7.55 -7.19
N ASN A 142 10.88 7.40 -8.17
CA ASN A 142 10.56 7.37 -9.60
C ASN A 142 10.09 5.99 -10.10
N GLY A 143 10.01 4.98 -9.24
CA GLY A 143 9.65 3.61 -9.64
C GLY A 143 10.76 2.88 -10.40
N GLU A 144 11.99 3.37 -10.34
CA GLU A 144 13.16 2.75 -10.96
C GLU A 144 13.73 1.63 -10.08
N PRO A 145 14.28 0.56 -10.68
CA PRO A 145 14.96 -0.48 -9.93
C PRO A 145 16.22 0.07 -9.25
N VAL A 146 16.41 -0.31 -7.98
CA VAL A 146 17.65 -0.06 -7.25
C VAL A 146 18.42 -1.35 -7.08
N GLU A 147 19.65 -1.37 -7.60
CA GLU A 147 20.61 -2.41 -7.25
C GLU A 147 21.11 -2.15 -5.82
N LEU A 148 20.59 -2.94 -4.88
CA LEU A 148 21.19 -3.06 -3.57
C LEU A 148 22.40 -3.97 -3.71
N ALA A 149 23.59 -3.40 -3.61
CA ALA A 149 24.80 -4.20 -3.47
C ALA A 149 24.67 -4.99 -2.16
N LEU A 150 24.26 -6.26 -2.25
CA LEU A 150 24.35 -7.19 -1.13
C LEU A 150 25.83 -7.37 -0.85
N THR A 151 26.42 -6.54 0.00
CA THR A 151 27.77 -6.77 0.48
C THR A 151 27.75 -8.10 1.23
N PRO A 152 28.41 -9.16 0.73
CA PRO A 152 28.49 -10.40 1.50
C PRO A 152 29.24 -10.06 2.79
N GLN A 153 28.58 -10.22 3.93
CA GLN A 153 29.25 -10.08 5.21
C GLN A 153 30.41 -11.08 5.24
N ARG A 154 31.62 -10.56 5.44
CA ARG A 154 32.84 -11.35 5.64
C ARG A 154 32.92 -11.88 7.05
#